data_AF-A0A1F3ZPT2-F1
#
_entry.id   AF-A0A1F3ZPT2-F1
#
_cell.length_a   1.000
_cell.length_b   1.000
_cell.length_c   1.000
_cell.angle_alpha   90.00
_cell.angle_beta   90.00
_cell.angle_gamma   90.00
#
_symmetry.space_group_name_H-M   'P 1'
#
loop_
_entity.id
_entity.type
_entity.pdbx_description
1 polymer ?
#
loop_
_entity_poly.entity_id
_entity_poly.type
_entity_poly.pdbx_seq_one_letter_code
_entity_poly.pdbx_strand_id
1 'polypeptide(L)' 'MNGPRIDRFVLVCLFAALPVGALAQAYPSKPIRSVLTVGAGGGGDAAARLIGQKLFEAMGQPVVIDPQGGAAGVEPE' A
#
# COMPACT_ATOMS: atom_id res chain seq x y z
N MET A 1 1.52 50.97 32.06
CA MET A 1 1.38 50.41 30.69
C MET A 1 1.37 48.89 30.80
N ASN A 2 0.18 48.30 30.92
CA ASN A 2 0.01 46.85 31.06
C ASN A 2 -0.26 46.26 29.66
N GLY A 3 0.76 45.71 29.02
CA GLY A 3 0.65 45.01 27.73
C GLY A 3 -0.04 43.65 27.89
N PRO A 4 -0.76 43.17 26.85
CA PRO A 4 -1.64 42.01 26.93
C PRO A 4 -0.83 40.72 27.11
N ARG A 5 -0.77 40.18 28.34
CA ARG A 5 -0.19 38.85 28.63
C ARG A 5 -0.94 37.68 27.96
N ILE A 6 -2.12 37.97 27.40
CA ILE A 6 -3.04 37.05 26.72
C ILE A 6 -2.57 36.74 25.29
N ASP A 7 -1.79 37.62 24.68
CA ASP A 7 -1.29 37.50 23.30
C ASP A 7 -0.50 36.20 23.07
N ARG A 8 0.35 35.85 24.03
CA ARG A 8 1.19 34.65 23.96
C ARG A 8 0.40 33.35 24.11
N PHE A 9 -0.74 33.37 24.80
CA PHE A 9 -1.62 32.22 24.93
C PHE A 9 -2.48 32.01 23.68
N VAL A 10 -2.96 33.11 23.07
CA VAL A 10 -3.69 33.07 21.81
C VAL A 10 -2.83 32.50 20.69
N LEU A 11 -1.55 32.88 20.65
CA LEU A 11 -0.60 32.39 19.64
C LEU A 11 -0.33 30.88 19.74
N VAL A 12 -0.25 30.33 20.96
CA VAL A 12 -0.05 28.88 21.18
C VAL A 12 -1.30 28.08 20.80
N CYS A 13 -2.49 28.56 21.18
CA CYS A 13 -3.74 27.91 20.80
C CYS A 13 -3.97 27.93 19.27
N LEU A 14 -3.58 29.01 18.60
CA LEU A 14 -3.67 29.11 17.14
C LEU A 14 -2.75 28.10 16.44
N PHE A 15 -1.56 27.84 16.99
CA PHE A 15 -0.64 26.85 16.43
C PHE A 15 -1.09 25.40 16.65
N ALA A 16 -1.76 25.12 17.78
CA ALA A 16 -2.30 23.80 18.09
C ALA A 16 -3.56 23.44 17.29
N ALA A 17 -4.24 24.42 16.70
CA ALA A 17 -5.45 24.23 15.90
C ALA A 17 -5.17 23.91 14.42
N LEU A 18 -3.90 23.90 13.98
CA LEU A 18 -3.59 23.50 12.61
C LEU A 18 -3.86 22.00 12.43
N PRO A 19 -4.73 21.60 11.49
CA PRO A 19 -4.89 20.20 11.16
C PRO A 19 -3.57 19.71 10.56
N VAL A 20 -2.85 18.86 11.30
CA VAL A 20 -1.80 18.04 10.72
C VAL A 20 -2.50 17.06 9.79
N GLY A 21 -2.62 17.43 8.53
CA GLY A 21 -3.20 16.57 7.51
C GLY A 21 -2.45 15.25 7.47
N ALA A 22 -3.16 14.14 7.71
CA ALA A 22 -2.60 12.82 7.49
C ALA A 22 -2.28 12.68 6.00
N LEU A 23 -0.99 12.54 5.66
CA LEU A 23 -0.57 12.26 4.29
C LEU A 23 -0.91 10.81 3.95
N ALA A 24 -2.08 10.58 3.37
CA ALA A 24 -2.40 9.30 2.78
C ALA A 24 -1.39 9.01 1.65
N GLN A 25 -0.73 7.87 1.72
CA GLN A 25 0.23 7.45 0.71
C GLN A 25 -0.55 6.98 -0.52
N ALA A 26 -0.17 7.46 -1.71
CA ALA A 26 -0.72 6.90 -2.94
C ALA A 26 -0.33 5.42 -3.03
N TYR A 27 -1.32 4.54 -3.05
CA TYR A 27 -1.12 3.12 -3.27
C TYR A 27 -0.91 2.86 -4.77
N PRO A 28 0.04 2.00 -5.17
CA PRO A 28 0.97 1.23 -4.34
C PRO A 28 2.27 2.01 -4.09
N SER A 29 2.69 2.07 -2.82
CA SER A 29 3.95 2.73 -2.42
C SER A 29 5.14 1.77 -2.39
N LYS A 30 4.90 0.47 -2.60
CA LYS A 30 5.90 -0.62 -2.55
C LYS A 30 5.51 -1.72 -3.56
N PRO A 31 6.49 -2.56 -3.98
CA PRO A 31 6.23 -3.75 -4.77
C PRO A 31 5.12 -4.62 -4.15
N ILE A 32 4.21 -5.09 -4.99
CA ILE A 32 3.09 -5.95 -4.56
C ILE A 32 3.57 -7.40 -4.60
N ARG A 33 3.43 -8.13 -3.49
CA ARG A 33 3.68 -9.58 -3.47
C ARG A 33 2.38 -10.33 -3.67
N SER A 34 2.29 -11.11 -4.74
CA SER A 34 1.19 -12.04 -5.00
C SER A 34 1.58 -13.42 -4.51
N VAL A 35 0.89 -13.91 -3.49
CA VAL A 35 1.10 -15.27 -2.96
C VAL A 35 0.12 -16.20 -3.65
N LEU A 36 0.64 -17.20 -4.35
CA LEU A 36 -0.18 -18.24 -4.97
C LEU A 36 -0.18 -19.48 -4.08
N THR A 37 -1.34 -20.08 -3.89
CA THR A 37 -1.49 -21.39 -3.24
C THR A 37 -1.37 -22.55 -4.23
N VAL A 38 -0.92 -22.27 -5.46
CA VAL A 38 -0.69 -23.28 -6.50
C VAL A 38 0.82 -23.44 -6.72
N GLY A 39 1.21 -24.62 -7.19
CA GLY A 39 2.62 -24.92 -7.49
C GLY A 39 3.18 -24.01 -8.60
N ALA A 40 4.47 -23.70 -8.50
CA ALA A 40 5.18 -22.95 -9.53
C ALA A 40 5.10 -23.69 -10.88
N GLY A 41 4.84 -22.96 -11.98
CA GLY A 41 4.76 -23.53 -13.33
C GLY A 41 3.41 -24.15 -13.72
N GLY A 42 2.40 -24.17 -12.84
CA GLY A 42 1.02 -24.52 -13.18
C GLY A 42 0.25 -23.42 -13.92
N GLY A 43 -0.96 -23.70 -14.41
CA GLY A 43 -1.80 -22.73 -15.12
C GLY A 43 -2.07 -21.47 -14.30
N GLY A 44 -2.25 -21.60 -12.98
CA GLY A 44 -2.40 -20.47 -12.07
C GLY A 44 -1.15 -19.57 -11.95
N ASP A 45 0.07 -20.12 -11.98
CA ASP A 45 1.31 -19.31 -11.99
C ASP A 45 1.46 -18.54 -13.32
N ALA A 46 1.12 -19.18 -14.45
CA ALA A 46 1.13 -18.52 -15.74
C ALA A 46 0.12 -17.36 -15.81
N ALA A 47 -1.12 -17.60 -15.36
CA ALA A 47 -2.15 -16.57 -15.29
C ALA A 47 -1.73 -15.41 -14.35
N ALA A 48 -1.17 -15.71 -13.19
CA ALA A 48 -0.71 -14.70 -12.25
C ALA A 48 0.43 -13.83 -12.80
N ARG A 49 1.34 -14.40 -13.59
CA ARG A 49 2.40 -13.64 -14.28
C ARG A 49 1.83 -12.70 -15.33
N LEU A 50 0.84 -13.13 -16.11
CA LEU A 50 0.16 -12.28 -17.09
C LEU A 50 -0.59 -11.12 -16.41
N ILE A 51 -1.32 -11.43 -15.33
CA ILE A 51 -2.03 -10.42 -14.54
C ILE A 51 -1.04 -9.44 -13.88
N GLY A 52 0.07 -9.95 -13.32
CA GLY A 52 1.13 -9.14 -12.73
C GLY A 52 1.78 -8.17 -13.72
N GLN A 53 2.00 -8.59 -14.97
CA GLN A 53 2.48 -7.70 -16.04
C GLN A 53 1.50 -6.56 -16.34
N LYS A 54 0.19 -6.86 -16.42
CA LYS A 54 -0.82 -5.83 -16.68
C LYS A 54 -1.00 -4.87 -15.50
N LEU A 55 -0.89 -5.37 -14.26
CA LEU A 55 -0.87 -4.54 -13.06
C LEU A 55 0.37 -3.63 -13.01
N PHE A 56 1.52 -4.13 -13.45
CA PHE A 56 2.72 -3.30 -13.60
C PHE A 56 2.51 -2.19 -14.63
N GLU A 57 1.93 -2.48 -15.79
CA GLU A 57 1.60 -1.46 -16.81
C GLU A 57 0.62 -0.40 -16.26
N ALA A 58 -0.37 -0.81 -15.46
CA ALA A 58 -1.40 0.10 -14.94
C ALA A 58 -0.92 0.95 -13.75
N MET A 59 -0.07 0.41 -12.88
CA MET A 59 0.30 1.04 -11.61
C MET A 59 1.77 1.43 -11.50
N GLY A 60 2.62 1.02 -12.45
CA GLY A 60 4.06 1.29 -12.46
C GLY A 60 4.85 0.59 -11.34
N GLN A 61 4.20 -0.27 -10.57
CA GLN A 61 4.78 -0.96 -9.42
C GLN A 61 4.94 -2.45 -9.71
N PRO A 62 6.13 -3.04 -9.45
CA PRO A 62 6.38 -4.44 -9.78
C PRO A 62 5.52 -5.37 -8.93
N VAL A 63 4.99 -6.41 -9.57
CA VAL A 63 4.26 -7.49 -8.91
C VAL A 63 5.17 -8.71 -8.82
N VAL A 64 5.53 -9.10 -7.60
CA VAL A 64 6.38 -10.25 -7.30
C VAL A 64 5.49 -11.47 -7.04
N ILE A 65 5.64 -12.49 -7.87
CA ILE A 65 4.90 -13.75 -7.75
C ILE A 65 5.67 -14.71 -6.83
N ASP A 66 5.06 -15.12 -5.72
CA ASP A 66 5.63 -15.99 -4.68
C ASP A 66 4.73 -17.23 -4.51
N PRO A 67 4.92 -18.29 -5.32
CA PRO A 67 4.14 -19.51 -5.23
C PRO A 67 4.51 -20.28 -3.97
N GLN A 68 3.57 -20.36 -3.03
CA GLN A 68 3.67 -21.13 -1.79
C GLN A 68 3.00 -22.49 -2.03
N GLY A 69 3.78 -23.45 -2.51
CA GLY A 69 3.36 -24.84 -2.65
C GLY A 69 3.25 -25.50 -1.28
N GLY A 70 2.04 -25.61 -0.74
CA GLY A 70 1.86 -26.20 0.60
C GLY A 70 0.41 -26.47 0.99
N ALA A 71 -0.56 -25.75 0.43
CA ALA A 71 -1.96 -26.14 0.47
C ALA A 71 -2.34 -26.51 -0.95
N ALA A 72 -2.98 -27.66 -1.15
CA ALA A 72 -3.64 -27.98 -2.41
C ALA A 72 -4.72 -26.91 -2.65
N GLY A 73 -4.35 -25.81 -3.30
CA GLY A 73 -5.30 -24.86 -3.87
C GLY A 73 -5.96 -25.54 -5.05
N VAL A 74 -6.88 -26.47 -4.76
CA VAL A 74 -7.87 -27.08 -5.66
C VAL A 74 -7.62 -26.82 -7.15
N GLU A 75 -6.79 -27.66 -7.77
CA GLU A 75 -6.85 -27.87 -9.21
C GLU A 75 -7.15 -29.37 -9.40
N PRO A 76 -8.42 -29.80 -9.29
CA PRO A 76 -8.84 -30.95 -10.06
C PRO A 76 -8.80 -30.48 -11.52
N GLU A 77 -7.94 -31.13 -12.30
CA GLU A 77 -7.98 -31.24 -13.76
C GLU A 77 -9.10 -30.51 -14.53
#